data_AF-M3A692-F1
#
_entry.id   AF-M3A692-F1
#
_cell.length_a   1.000
_cell.length_b   1.000
_cell.length_c   1.000
_cell.angle_alpha   90.00
_cell.angle_beta   90.00
_cell.angle_gamma   90.00
#
_symmetry.space_group_name_H-M   'P 1'
#
loop_
_entity.id
_entity.type
_entity.pdbx_description
1 polymer ?
#
loop_
_entity_poly.entity_id
_entity_poly.type
_entity_poly.pdbx_seq_one_letter_code
_entity_poly.pdbx_strand_id
1 'polypeptide(L)'
;MIMDAIHTHADHPWLPERDIEVRLAELAARYPASILLELDNEGRAYLETALEGHQGDILWTDNGGGELTKMHWEVVLDHIGFAEIILWFDVPEDAGLVRAACADVERMKSN
;
A
#
# COMPACT_ATOMS: atom_id res chain seq x y z
N MET A 1 -20.79 -30.60 40.47
CA MET A 1 -21.69 -29.58 39.91
C MET A 1 -21.02 -28.24 40.12
N ILE A 2 -20.36 -27.71 39.10
CA ILE A 2 -19.92 -26.32 39.04
C ILE A 2 -20.30 -25.85 37.64
N MET A 3 -21.41 -25.10 37.58
CA MET A 3 -21.67 -24.14 36.52
C MET A 3 -20.96 -22.87 36.98
N ASP A 4 -20.01 -22.39 36.21
CA ASP A 4 -19.75 -20.96 36.11
C ASP A 4 -19.66 -20.60 34.63
N ALA A 5 -20.59 -19.75 34.24
CA ALA A 5 -20.83 -19.31 32.89
C ALA A 5 -19.82 -18.23 32.51
N ILE A 6 -19.13 -18.42 31.39
CA ILE A 6 -18.55 -17.32 30.62
C ILE A 6 -19.13 -17.44 29.21
N HIS A 7 -20.27 -16.78 29.01
CA HIS A 7 -20.71 -16.39 27.67
C HIS A 7 -20.67 -14.87 27.62
N THR A 8 -19.82 -14.31 26.77
CA THR A 8 -20.19 -13.47 25.61
C THR A 8 -19.01 -12.61 25.16
N HIS A 9 -18.14 -13.18 24.31
CA HIS A 9 -17.66 -12.43 23.16
C HIS A 9 -18.19 -13.17 21.95
N ALA A 10 -19.01 -12.49 21.17
CA ALA A 10 -19.65 -13.05 19.99
C ALA A 10 -18.60 -13.68 19.08
N ASP A 11 -18.75 -14.97 18.82
CA ASP A 11 -18.08 -15.72 17.77
C ASP A 11 -18.48 -15.12 16.41
N HIS A 12 -17.89 -14.01 16.01
CA HIS A 12 -17.68 -13.76 14.60
C HIS A 12 -16.45 -14.58 14.19
N PRO A 13 -16.54 -15.46 13.18
CA PRO A 13 -15.35 -16.09 12.65
C PRO A 13 -14.37 -14.99 12.25
N TRP A 14 -13.09 -15.14 12.59
CA TRP A 14 -12.04 -14.28 12.04
C TRP A 14 -12.13 -14.38 10.51
N LEU A 15 -12.50 -13.28 9.88
CA LEU A 15 -12.62 -13.16 8.43
C LEU A 15 -11.49 -12.26 7.96
N PRO A 16 -10.36 -12.81 7.48
CA PRO A 16 -9.22 -12.02 7.07
C PRO A 16 -9.56 -10.97 6.01
N GLU A 17 -10.53 -11.25 5.12
CA GLU A 17 -10.96 -10.24 4.15
C GLU A 17 -11.57 -9.00 4.82
N ARG A 18 -12.37 -9.21 5.88
CA ARG A 18 -12.98 -8.12 6.64
C ARG A 18 -11.92 -7.28 7.37
N ASP A 19 -10.86 -7.90 7.87
CA ASP A 19 -9.75 -7.19 8.51
C ASP A 19 -8.99 -6.31 7.50
N ILE A 20 -8.82 -6.79 6.26
CA ILE A 20 -8.20 -6.01 5.17
C ILE A 20 -9.12 -4.85 4.78
N GLU A 21 -10.41 -5.09 4.54
CA GLU A 21 -11.37 -4.05 4.18
C GLU A 21 -11.44 -2.93 5.23
N VAL A 22 -11.46 -3.29 6.52
CA VAL A 22 -11.43 -2.32 7.62
C VAL A 22 -10.14 -1.50 7.57
N ARG A 23 -8.98 -2.14 7.42
CA ARG A 23 -7.70 -1.44 7.35
C ARG A 23 -7.62 -0.49 6.16
N LEU A 24 -8.05 -0.93 4.98
CA LEU A 24 -8.09 -0.11 3.77
C LEU A 24 -9.06 1.08 3.93
N ALA A 25 -10.21 0.88 4.59
CA ALA A 25 -11.16 1.94 4.88
C ALA A 25 -10.59 2.98 5.86
N GLU A 26 -9.88 2.54 6.90
CA GLU A 26 -9.18 3.42 7.86
C GLU A 26 -8.09 4.25 7.17
N LEU A 27 -7.34 3.63 6.24
CA LEU A 27 -6.35 4.33 5.42
C LEU A 27 -7.02 5.36 4.50
N ALA A 28 -8.07 4.97 3.77
CA ALA A 28 -8.80 5.89 2.88
C ALA A 28 -9.46 7.06 3.63
N ALA A 29 -9.83 6.88 4.90
CA ALA A 29 -10.36 7.96 5.74
C ALA A 29 -9.29 8.99 6.13
N ARG A 30 -8.01 8.58 6.16
CA ARG A 30 -6.86 9.45 6.50
C ARG A 30 -6.19 10.05 5.27
N TYR A 31 -6.15 9.30 4.18
CA TYR A 31 -5.46 9.64 2.94
C TYR A 31 -6.50 9.79 1.81
N PRO A 32 -6.88 11.03 1.43
CA PRO A 32 -7.91 11.29 0.43
C PRO A 32 -7.60 10.81 -0.99
N ALA A 33 -6.35 10.43 -1.28
CA ALA A 33 -5.96 9.85 -2.56
C ALA A 33 -5.07 8.63 -2.38
N SER A 34 -5.17 7.69 -3.32
CA SER A 34 -4.28 6.55 -3.41
C SER A 34 -4.05 6.08 -4.85
N ILE A 35 -2.94 5.39 -5.08
CA ILE A 35 -2.58 4.77 -6.36
C ILE A 35 -2.04 3.36 -6.09
N LEU A 36 -2.63 2.35 -6.73
CA LEU A 36 -2.11 0.98 -6.77
C LEU A 36 -1.11 0.86 -7.94
N LEU A 37 0.09 0.35 -7.66
CA LEU A 37 1.14 0.12 -8.65
C LEU A 37 1.81 -1.24 -8.47
N GLU A 38 2.33 -1.77 -9.56
CA GLU A 38 3.29 -2.86 -9.58
C GLU A 38 4.68 -2.27 -9.86
N LEU A 39 5.67 -2.56 -9.01
CA LEU A 39 7.01 -2.00 -9.10
C LEU A 39 8.08 -3.09 -8.94
N ASP A 40 9.10 -3.07 -9.79
CA ASP A 40 10.36 -3.76 -9.55
C ASP A 40 11.36 -2.85 -8.81
N ASN A 41 12.60 -3.30 -8.62
CA ASN A 41 13.66 -2.50 -7.98
C ASN A 41 13.93 -1.18 -8.71
N GLU A 42 13.91 -1.17 -10.04
CA GLU A 42 14.20 0.02 -10.85
C GLU A 42 13.04 1.02 -10.78
N GLY A 43 11.81 0.52 -10.92
CA GLY A 43 10.58 1.30 -10.79
C GLY A 43 10.42 1.92 -9.40
N ARG A 44 10.78 1.18 -8.34
CA ARG A 44 10.81 1.72 -6.98
C ARG A 44 11.80 2.88 -6.85
N ALA A 45 13.05 2.70 -7.27
CA ALA A 45 14.08 3.73 -7.15
C ALA A 45 13.73 5.00 -7.95
N TYR A 46 13.18 4.81 -9.15
CA TYR A 46 12.68 5.92 -9.98
C TYR A 46 11.54 6.67 -9.28
N LEU A 47 10.58 5.94 -8.71
CA LEU A 47 9.45 6.52 -8.01
C LEU A 47 9.85 7.26 -6.73
N GLU A 48 10.78 6.70 -5.94
CA GLU A 48 11.36 7.38 -4.76
C GLU A 48 11.98 8.73 -5.16
N THR A 49 12.70 8.77 -6.28
CA THR A 49 13.29 10.01 -6.82
C THR A 49 12.21 11.00 -7.28
N ALA A 50 11.19 10.53 -8.00
CA ALA A 50 10.09 11.37 -8.49
C ALA A 50 9.28 12.01 -7.35
N LEU A 51 9.31 11.39 -6.16
CA LEU A 51 8.62 11.85 -4.98
C LEU A 51 9.46 12.76 -4.07
N GLU A 52 10.73 13.04 -4.34
CA GLU A 52 11.56 13.90 -3.47
C GLU A 52 10.99 15.32 -3.23
N GLY A 53 10.08 15.78 -4.10
CA GLY A 53 9.43 17.09 -4.02
C GLY A 53 7.96 17.07 -3.59
N HIS A 54 7.47 15.97 -3.00
CA HIS A 54 6.09 15.90 -2.50
C HIS A 54 5.81 16.95 -1.41
N GLN A 55 4.55 17.36 -1.28
CA GLN A 55 4.11 18.39 -0.35
C GLN A 55 3.65 17.82 0.99
N GLY A 56 3.05 16.63 0.99
CA GLY A 56 2.47 16.00 2.19
C GLY A 56 2.95 14.57 2.43
N ASP A 57 2.49 13.97 3.53
CA ASP A 57 2.89 12.62 3.92
C ASP A 57 2.42 11.57 2.89
N ILE A 58 3.37 10.73 2.45
CA ILE A 58 3.10 9.58 1.59
C ILE A 58 3.33 8.29 2.37
N LEU A 59 2.29 7.47 2.47
CA LEU A 59 2.38 6.14 3.06
C LEU A 59 2.42 5.06 1.97
N TRP A 60 3.31 4.09 2.13
CA TRP A 60 3.46 2.94 1.23
C TRP A 60 2.99 1.68 1.96
N THR A 61 2.05 0.97 1.36
CA THR A 61 1.55 -0.31 1.90
C THR A 61 1.56 -1.39 0.84
N ASP A 62 1.49 -2.65 1.26
CA ASP A 62 1.04 -3.72 0.37
C ASP A 62 -0.43 -3.48 -0.07
N ASN A 63 -0.92 -4.31 -0.99
CA ASN A 63 -2.29 -4.24 -1.49
C ASN A 63 -3.37 -4.57 -0.43
N GLY A 64 -2.97 -5.10 0.74
CA GLY A 64 -3.82 -5.32 1.91
C GLY A 64 -3.71 -4.23 2.99
N GLY A 65 -3.03 -3.11 2.71
CA GLY A 65 -2.83 -2.01 3.65
C GLY A 65 -1.79 -2.26 4.74
N GLY A 66 -1.00 -3.33 4.62
CA GLY A 66 0.09 -3.68 5.54
C GLY A 66 1.36 -2.87 5.28
N GLU A 67 2.14 -2.61 6.33
CA GLU A 67 3.40 -1.87 6.23
C GLU A 67 4.47 -2.63 5.44
N LEU A 68 5.14 -1.94 4.51
CA LEU A 68 6.25 -2.49 3.74
C LEU A 68 7.55 -2.41 4.53
N THR A 69 7.84 -3.46 5.29
CA THR A 69 9.13 -3.60 5.97
C THR A 69 10.29 -3.72 4.98
N LYS A 70 11.52 -3.45 5.43
CA LYS A 70 12.73 -3.71 4.63
C LYS A 70 12.79 -5.16 4.11
N MET A 71 12.35 -6.12 4.93
CA MET A 71 12.31 -7.53 4.53
C MET A 71 11.23 -7.82 3.48
N HIS A 72 10.10 -7.10 3.49
CA HIS A 72 9.12 -7.20 2.41
C HIS A 72 9.75 -6.82 1.07
N TRP A 73 10.46 -5.69 1.03
CA TRP A 73 11.13 -5.25 -0.19
C TRP A 73 12.20 -6.22 -0.68
N GLU A 74 13.10 -6.65 0.20
CA GLU A 74 14.18 -7.58 -0.16
C GLU A 74 13.61 -8.92 -0.64
N VAL A 75 12.67 -9.53 0.11
CA VAL A 75 12.13 -10.84 -0.25
C VAL A 75 11.30 -10.77 -1.53
N VAL A 76 10.38 -9.80 -1.63
CA VAL A 76 9.45 -9.72 -2.76
C VAL A 76 10.19 -9.32 -4.03
N LEU A 77 11.03 -8.29 -4.00
CA LEU A 77 11.73 -7.83 -5.20
C LEU A 77 12.82 -8.82 -5.63
N ASP A 78 13.55 -9.46 -4.71
CA ASP A 78 14.61 -10.40 -5.10
C ASP A 78 14.07 -11.77 -5.54
N HIS A 79 12.92 -12.22 -5.02
CA HIS A 79 12.37 -13.55 -5.35
C HIS A 79 11.25 -13.54 -6.39
N ILE A 80 10.36 -12.54 -6.36
CA ILE A 80 9.21 -12.45 -7.27
C ILE A 80 9.53 -11.53 -8.47
N GLY A 81 10.41 -10.55 -8.27
CA GLY A 81 10.83 -9.58 -9.29
C GLY A 81 9.98 -8.31 -9.32
N PHE A 82 8.84 -8.29 -8.62
CA PHE A 82 7.98 -7.12 -8.49
C PHE A 82 7.14 -7.17 -7.20
N ALA A 83 6.67 -6.02 -6.75
CA ALA A 83 5.74 -5.85 -5.63
C ALA A 83 4.51 -5.04 -6.06
N GLU A 84 3.31 -5.53 -5.70
CA GLU A 84 2.08 -4.74 -5.75
C GLU A 84 1.96 -3.90 -4.48
N ILE A 85 1.87 -2.58 -4.64
CA ILE A 85 1.82 -1.63 -3.54
C ILE A 85 0.71 -0.60 -3.72
N ILE A 86 0.25 -0.02 -2.62
CA ILE A 86 -0.61 1.16 -2.62
C ILE A 86 0.19 2.33 -2.03
N LEU A 87 0.27 3.42 -2.79
CA LEU A 87 0.70 4.73 -2.28
C LEU A 87 -0.54 5.49 -1.82
N TRP A 88 -0.49 6.03 -0.60
CA TRP A 88 -1.54 6.83 0.01
C TRP A 88 -1.02 8.24 0.24
N PHE A 89 -1.83 9.25 -0.10
CA PHE A 89 -1.44 10.66 -0.08
C PHE A 89 -2.41 11.44 0.80
N ASP A 90 -1.88 12.21 1.74
CA ASP A 90 -2.65 13.16 2.53
C ASP A 90 -3.00 14.42 1.71
N VAL A 91 -2.10 14.79 0.79
CA VAL A 91 -2.23 15.84 -0.23
C VAL A 91 -2.51 15.18 -1.60
N PRO A 92 -3.76 15.22 -2.11
CA PRO A 92 -4.14 14.57 -3.36
C PRO A 92 -3.34 14.97 -4.60
N GLU A 93 -2.82 16.19 -4.62
CA GLU A 93 -2.04 16.73 -5.73
C GLU A 93 -0.72 15.98 -5.95
N ASP A 94 -0.12 15.44 -4.89
CA ASP A 94 1.14 14.66 -4.96
C ASP A 94 0.97 13.36 -5.75
N ALA A 95 -0.25 12.82 -5.82
CA ALA A 95 -0.58 11.70 -6.72
C ALA A 95 -0.32 12.05 -8.20
N GLY A 96 -0.25 13.33 -8.55
CA GLY A 96 0.18 13.81 -9.87
C GLY A 96 1.64 13.49 -10.20
N LEU A 97 2.54 13.49 -9.21
CA LEU A 97 3.95 13.15 -9.39
C LEU A 97 4.11 11.69 -9.84
N VAL A 98 3.37 10.80 -9.20
CA VAL A 98 3.35 9.37 -9.53
C VAL A 98 2.80 9.13 -10.94
N ARG A 99 1.69 9.79 -11.30
CA ARG A 99 1.12 9.68 -12.65
C ARG A 99 2.08 10.18 -13.72
N ALA A 100 2.80 11.26 -13.45
CA ALA A 100 3.83 11.77 -14.36
C ALA A 100 4.99 10.76 -14.51
N ALA A 101 5.48 10.21 -13.41
CA ALA A 101 6.53 9.19 -13.41
C ALA A 101 6.13 7.95 -14.23
N CYS A 102 4.91 7.43 -14.04
CA CYS A 102 4.41 6.31 -14.83
C CYS A 102 4.34 6.64 -16.32
N ALA A 103 3.82 7.82 -16.68
CA ALA A 103 3.73 8.25 -18.07
C ALA A 103 5.12 8.42 -18.73
N ASP A 104 6.13 8.84 -17.97
CA ASP A 104 7.50 8.96 -18.47
C ASP A 104 8.11 7.59 -18.79
N VAL A 105 7.90 6.59 -17.91
CA VAL A 105 8.34 5.21 -18.16
C VAL A 105 7.66 4.62 -19.40
N GLU A 106 6.35 4.84 -19.56
CA GLU A 106 5.61 4.37 -20.75
C GLU A 106 6.14 4.99 -22.06
N ARG A 107 6.53 6.27 -22.02
CA ARG A 107 7.15 6.94 -23.17
C ARG A 107 8.54 6.37 -23.48
N MET A 108 9.33 6.05 -22.46
CA MET A 108 10.66 5.44 -22.65
C MET A 108 10.56 4.04 -23.29
N LYS A 109 9.54 3.25 -22.94
CA LYS A 109 9.31 1.92 -23.54
C LYS A 109 8.83 1.97 -25.00
N SER A 110 8.32 3.11 -25.45
CA SER A 110 7.74 3.28 -26.80
C SER A 110 8.75 3.80 -27.84
N ASN A 111 9.98 4.11 -27.44
CA ASN A 111 11.08 4.57 -28.29
C ASN A 111 12.12 3.48 -28.51
#